data_AF-A0A8J3J9K0-F1
#
_entry.id   AF-A0A8J3J9K0-F1
#
_cell.length_a   1.000
_cell.length_b   1.000
_cell.length_c   1.000
_cell.angle_alpha   90.00
_cell.angle_beta   90.00
_cell.angle_gamma   90.00
#
_symmetry.space_group_name_H-M   'P 1'
#
loop_
_entity.id
_entity.type
_entity.pdbx_description
1 polymer ?
#
loop_
_entity_poly.entity_id
_entity_poly.type
_entity_poly.pdbx_seq_one_letter_code
_entity_poly.pdbx_strand_id
1 'polypeptide(L)'
;MARVADAGAPAVPGAAGAGARAGLADRPDLLTPELRDTFELYDLAGSALVWLNRAESRSLPPEVRRVQPAAHRWPFRDDSATLRRIVGYVEFGRRPSRHRDVPAATWRRVAGALPGAAALAGTFPDRSGPNCFGTVLGAAGVDGAAGTWLQREPFEAWLAERTVPGGRDDDAGCVLVWRGPDGLVQHAAVTLGGGWALHKPSQGWMSPVKILRVPDAKLSARAAGRRLHRYRLR
;
A
#
# COMPACT_ATOMS: atom_id res chain seq x y z
N MET A 1 -11.68 -3.34 -35.94
CA MET A 1 -10.85 -2.26 -35.37
C MET A 1 -11.69 -1.47 -34.38
N ALA A 2 -11.60 -1.81 -33.10
CA ALA A 2 -12.32 -1.09 -32.05
C ALA A 2 -11.61 0.25 -31.80
N ARG A 3 -12.37 1.35 -31.89
CA ARG A 3 -11.92 2.67 -31.44
C ARG A 3 -11.66 2.59 -29.94
N VAL A 4 -10.41 2.79 -29.55
CA VAL A 4 -10.06 3.03 -28.14
C VAL A 4 -10.76 4.34 -27.77
N ALA A 5 -11.76 4.25 -26.89
CA ALA A 5 -12.38 5.43 -26.31
C ALA A 5 -11.30 6.26 -25.60
N ASP A 6 -11.34 7.57 -25.80
CA ASP A 6 -10.47 8.54 -25.18
C ASP A 6 -10.75 8.55 -23.65
N ALA A 7 -10.08 7.65 -22.93
CA ALA A 7 -10.25 7.48 -21.50
C ALA A 7 -9.47 8.60 -20.80
N GLY A 8 -10.17 9.65 -20.38
CA GLY A 8 -9.60 10.71 -19.58
C GLY A 8 -9.04 10.21 -18.24
N ALA A 9 -7.82 10.63 -17.91
CA ALA A 9 -7.35 10.93 -16.54
C ALA A 9 -5.97 11.65 -16.65
N PRO A 10 -5.74 12.77 -15.93
CA PRO A 10 -5.35 12.71 -14.52
C PRO A 10 -6.04 13.75 -13.59
N ALA A 11 -6.01 13.47 -12.29
CA ALA A 11 -6.40 14.40 -11.22
C ALA A 11 -5.31 15.44 -10.96
N VAL A 12 -5.69 16.64 -10.54
CA VAL A 12 -4.79 17.65 -9.98
C VAL A 12 -5.32 18.01 -8.60
N PRO A 13 -4.59 17.70 -7.50
CA PRO A 13 -4.89 18.29 -6.22
C PRO A 13 -4.59 19.79 -6.32
N GLY A 14 -5.58 20.63 -6.08
CA GLY A 14 -5.43 22.09 -6.02
C GLY A 14 -5.58 22.60 -4.59
N ALA A 15 -4.88 23.67 -4.24
CA ALA A 15 -5.24 24.45 -3.06
C ALA A 15 -6.71 24.88 -3.20
N ALA A 16 -7.53 24.68 -2.16
CA ALA A 16 -8.99 24.88 -2.21
C ALA A 16 -9.45 26.22 -2.81
N GLY A 17 -8.59 27.25 -2.80
CA GLY A 17 -8.89 28.56 -3.40
C GLY A 17 -8.50 28.75 -4.87
N ALA A 18 -7.67 27.91 -5.49
CA ALA A 18 -7.19 28.12 -6.87
C ALA A 18 -8.13 27.53 -7.93
N GLY A 19 -8.68 26.33 -7.68
CA GLY A 19 -9.65 25.69 -8.57
C GLY A 19 -10.97 26.45 -8.67
N ALA A 20 -11.50 26.90 -7.52
CA ALA A 20 -12.71 27.71 -7.45
C ALA A 20 -12.60 29.05 -8.23
N ARG A 21 -11.44 29.72 -8.15
CA ARG A 21 -11.17 30.95 -8.91
C ARG A 21 -11.08 30.74 -10.42
N ALA A 22 -10.78 29.52 -10.86
CA ALA A 22 -10.75 29.13 -12.26
C ALA A 22 -12.08 28.50 -12.75
N GLY A 23 -13.14 28.52 -11.92
CA GLY A 23 -14.44 27.94 -12.25
C GLY A 23 -14.44 26.41 -12.33
N LEU A 24 -13.42 25.75 -11.75
CA LEU A 24 -13.31 24.29 -11.77
C LEU A 24 -14.11 23.69 -10.62
N ALA A 25 -14.97 22.73 -10.93
CA ALA A 25 -15.76 22.02 -9.95
C ALA A 25 -14.89 21.05 -9.14
N ASP A 26 -14.99 21.15 -7.82
CA ASP A 26 -14.46 20.14 -6.90
C ASP A 26 -15.28 18.85 -7.04
N ARG A 27 -14.62 17.73 -7.28
CA ARG A 27 -15.23 16.41 -7.52
C ARG A 27 -14.55 15.32 -6.67
N PRO A 28 -14.66 15.41 -5.33
CA PRO A 28 -14.03 14.45 -4.42
C PRO A 28 -14.74 13.08 -4.44
N ASP A 29 -16.00 13.04 -4.85
CA ASP A 29 -16.83 11.84 -5.04
C ASP A 29 -16.27 10.89 -6.11
N LEU A 30 -15.58 11.44 -7.11
CA LEU A 30 -14.90 10.65 -8.13
C LEU A 30 -13.60 10.00 -7.63
N LEU A 31 -13.09 10.39 -6.46
CA LEU A 31 -11.90 9.77 -5.87
C LEU A 31 -12.24 8.43 -5.21
N THR A 32 -12.34 7.39 -6.03
CA THR A 32 -12.39 6.03 -5.51
C THR A 32 -11.06 5.70 -4.81
N PRO A 33 -11.05 4.76 -3.84
CA PRO A 33 -9.81 4.23 -3.28
C PRO A 33 -8.82 3.74 -4.35
N GLU A 34 -9.33 3.16 -5.44
CA GLU A 34 -8.53 2.69 -6.57
C GLU A 34 -7.84 3.82 -7.32
N LEU A 35 -8.55 4.93 -7.56
CA LEU A 35 -7.99 6.12 -8.17
C LEU A 35 -7.01 6.82 -7.24
N ARG A 36 -7.31 6.84 -5.94
CA ARG A 36 -6.40 7.33 -4.90
C ARG A 36 -5.07 6.58 -4.92
N ASP A 37 -5.12 5.24 -4.98
CA ASP A 37 -3.94 4.39 -5.06
C ASP A 37 -3.18 4.60 -6.38
N THR A 38 -3.90 4.68 -7.50
CA THR A 38 -3.32 4.80 -8.85
C THR A 38 -2.52 6.09 -9.03
N PHE A 39 -3.00 7.18 -8.44
CA PHE A 39 -2.40 8.52 -8.56
C PHE A 39 -1.66 8.97 -7.29
N GLU A 40 -1.48 8.08 -6.31
CA GLU A 40 -0.81 8.36 -5.03
C GLU A 40 -1.39 9.58 -4.27
N LEU A 41 -2.72 9.77 -4.34
CA LEU A 41 -3.41 10.95 -3.82
C LEU A 41 -3.75 10.81 -2.31
N TYR A 42 -2.74 10.90 -1.46
CA TYR A 42 -2.91 10.83 0.00
C TYR A 42 -2.83 12.22 0.63
N ASP A 43 -3.37 12.37 1.85
CA ASP A 43 -3.35 13.62 2.62
C ASP A 43 -3.99 14.84 1.92
N LEU A 44 -5.21 14.64 1.39
CA LEU A 44 -5.94 15.66 0.64
C LEU A 44 -6.74 16.63 1.54
N ALA A 45 -6.50 16.64 2.85
CA ALA A 45 -7.27 17.47 3.77
C ALA A 45 -7.18 18.95 3.39
N GLY A 46 -8.33 19.60 3.21
CA GLY A 46 -8.40 21.01 2.80
C GLY A 46 -7.98 21.29 1.34
N SER A 47 -7.84 20.27 0.50
CA SER A 47 -7.57 20.41 -0.93
C SER A 47 -8.83 20.18 -1.76
N ALA A 48 -8.98 20.92 -2.86
CA ALA A 48 -10.00 20.64 -3.87
C ALA A 48 -9.44 19.65 -4.89
N LEU A 49 -10.24 18.66 -5.28
CA LEU A 49 -9.88 17.66 -6.27
C LEU A 49 -10.56 17.94 -7.60
N VAL A 50 -9.76 18.25 -8.62
CA VAL A 50 -10.26 18.49 -9.98
C VAL A 50 -9.68 17.44 -10.92
N TRP A 51 -10.55 16.80 -11.70
CA TRP A 51 -10.17 15.86 -12.75
C TRP A 51 -10.14 16.57 -14.09
N LEU A 52 -8.98 16.55 -14.75
CA LEU A 52 -8.74 17.26 -16.01
C LEU A 52 -8.24 16.27 -17.07
N ASN A 53 -8.65 16.43 -18.31
CA ASN A 53 -7.96 15.81 -19.43
C ASN A 53 -6.69 16.61 -19.82
N ARG A 54 -5.92 16.08 -20.78
CA ARG A 54 -4.66 16.71 -21.19
C ARG A 54 -4.85 18.11 -21.79
N ALA A 55 -5.95 18.34 -22.51
CA ALA A 55 -6.25 19.65 -23.08
C ALA A 55 -6.64 20.65 -21.99
N GLU A 56 -7.51 20.25 -21.05
CA GLU A 56 -7.96 21.06 -19.92
C GLU A 56 -6.79 21.43 -18.97
N SER A 57 -5.88 20.49 -18.72
CA SER A 57 -4.66 20.74 -17.95
C SER A 57 -3.76 21.80 -18.61
N ARG A 58 -3.65 21.75 -19.95
CA ARG A 58 -2.86 22.74 -20.73
C ARG A 58 -3.52 24.11 -20.75
N SER A 59 -4.85 24.18 -20.74
CA SER A 59 -5.58 25.44 -20.72
C SER A 59 -5.63 26.10 -19.34
N LEU A 60 -5.13 25.44 -18.28
CA LEU A 60 -5.08 26.05 -16.94
C LEU A 60 -4.27 27.36 -16.95
N PRO A 61 -4.75 28.40 -16.26
CA PRO A 61 -3.98 29.63 -16.08
C PRO A 61 -2.60 29.38 -15.43
N PRO A 62 -1.54 30.10 -15.84
CA PRO A 62 -0.19 29.92 -15.30
C PRO A 62 -0.11 29.93 -13.77
N GLU A 63 -0.88 30.79 -13.12
CA GLU A 63 -0.95 30.94 -11.67
C GLU A 63 -1.55 29.70 -10.98
N VAL A 64 -2.56 29.07 -11.57
CA VAL A 64 -3.15 27.82 -11.07
C VAL A 64 -2.17 26.67 -11.25
N ARG A 65 -1.41 26.63 -12.36
CA ARG A 65 -0.37 25.61 -12.59
C ARG A 65 0.78 25.68 -11.60
N ARG A 66 1.15 26.88 -11.15
CA ARG A 66 2.29 27.10 -10.24
C ARG A 66 2.03 26.68 -8.80
N VAL A 67 0.77 26.68 -8.35
CA VAL A 67 0.40 26.43 -6.94
C VAL A 67 -0.11 25.01 -6.69
N GLN A 68 0.05 24.09 -7.64
CA GLN A 68 -0.37 22.70 -7.48
C GLN A 68 0.60 21.98 -6.53
N PRO A 69 0.14 21.45 -5.37
CA PRO A 69 0.98 20.74 -4.41
C PRO A 69 1.69 19.52 -5.00
N ALA A 70 1.07 18.87 -5.97
CA ALA A 70 1.70 17.90 -6.85
C ALA A 70 1.56 18.39 -8.28
N ALA A 71 2.62 18.97 -8.84
CA ALA A 71 2.71 19.11 -10.29
C ALA A 71 2.74 17.68 -10.85
N HIS A 72 1.59 17.16 -11.32
CA HIS A 72 1.59 15.96 -12.14
C HIS A 72 2.44 16.26 -13.36
N ARG A 73 3.71 15.86 -13.27
CA ARG A 73 4.62 15.86 -14.39
C ARG A 73 4.12 14.75 -15.30
N TRP A 74 3.18 15.08 -16.19
CA TRP A 74 3.20 14.46 -17.50
C TRP A 74 4.68 14.41 -17.90
N PRO A 75 5.26 13.23 -18.17
CA PRO A 75 6.65 13.17 -18.57
C PRO A 75 6.83 14.18 -19.71
N PHE A 76 7.58 15.25 -19.44
CA PHE A 76 7.86 16.26 -20.47
C PHE A 76 8.75 15.65 -21.56
N ARG A 77 9.40 14.52 -21.24
CA ARG A 77 10.23 13.71 -22.11
C ARG A 77 10.06 12.23 -21.74
N ASP A 78 9.70 11.42 -22.72
CA ASP A 78 9.81 9.97 -22.69
C ASP A 78 11.28 9.57 -22.92
N ASP A 79 12.18 9.90 -21.99
CA ASP A 79 13.54 9.35 -22.09
C ASP A 79 13.58 7.92 -21.56
N SER A 80 14.30 7.05 -22.29
CA SER A 80 14.31 5.61 -22.03
C SER A 80 14.93 5.26 -20.67
N ALA A 81 15.73 6.16 -20.07
CA ALA A 81 16.34 5.94 -18.77
C ALA A 81 15.33 6.10 -17.62
N THR A 82 14.49 7.12 -17.69
CA THR A 82 13.39 7.35 -16.75
C THR A 82 12.36 6.24 -16.85
N LEU A 83 12.00 5.83 -18.07
CA LEU A 83 11.08 4.71 -18.29
C LEU A 83 11.63 3.40 -17.71
N ARG A 84 12.90 3.06 -17.93
CA ARG A 84 13.52 1.86 -17.35
C ARG A 84 13.52 1.88 -15.83
N ARG A 85 13.74 3.04 -15.20
CA ARG A 85 13.71 3.17 -13.73
C ARG A 85 12.30 2.99 -13.18
N ILE A 86 11.30 3.59 -13.83
CA ILE A 86 9.88 3.44 -13.46
C ILE A 86 9.44 1.99 -13.65
N VAL A 87 9.72 1.38 -14.81
CA VAL A 87 9.41 -0.02 -15.11
C VAL A 87 10.08 -0.93 -14.08
N GLY A 88 11.37 -0.75 -13.80
CA GLY A 88 12.08 -1.55 -12.79
C GLY A 88 11.50 -1.40 -11.38
N TYR A 89 11.08 -0.20 -10.99
CA TYR A 89 10.39 0.04 -9.72
C TYR A 89 9.02 -0.65 -9.67
N VAL A 90 8.24 -0.56 -10.74
CA VAL A 90 6.93 -1.22 -10.88
C VAL A 90 7.10 -2.74 -10.86
N GLU A 91 8.02 -3.31 -11.63
CA GLU A 91 8.32 -4.74 -11.66
C GLU A 91 8.79 -5.25 -10.29
N PHE A 92 9.67 -4.50 -9.62
CA PHE A 92 10.09 -4.79 -8.25
C PHE A 92 8.89 -4.77 -7.27
N GLY A 93 8.01 -3.78 -7.38
CA GLY A 93 6.78 -3.68 -6.59
C GLY A 93 5.76 -4.77 -6.92
N ARG A 94 5.80 -5.33 -8.14
CA ARG A 94 4.88 -6.38 -8.64
C ARG A 94 5.37 -7.81 -8.43
N ARG A 95 6.49 -8.03 -7.72
CA ARG A 95 6.99 -9.39 -7.37
C ARG A 95 5.83 -10.31 -6.94
N PRO A 96 5.66 -11.47 -7.58
CA PRO A 96 4.56 -12.37 -7.26
C PRO A 96 4.71 -12.91 -5.83
N SER A 97 3.59 -13.24 -5.22
CA SER A 97 3.59 -13.95 -3.94
C SER A 97 4.24 -15.33 -4.13
N ARG A 98 5.21 -15.66 -3.27
CA ARG A 98 5.96 -16.93 -3.29
C ARG A 98 5.34 -18.00 -2.39
N HIS A 99 4.03 -17.93 -2.16
CA HIS A 99 3.31 -18.84 -1.26
C HIS A 99 3.41 -20.31 -1.68
N ARG A 100 3.58 -20.59 -2.98
CA ARG A 100 3.80 -21.94 -3.53
C ARG A 100 5.18 -22.51 -3.21
N ASP A 101 6.16 -21.65 -2.90
CA ASP A 101 7.53 -22.06 -2.56
C ASP A 101 7.68 -22.39 -1.07
N VAL A 102 6.66 -22.10 -0.26
CA VAL A 102 6.70 -22.35 1.19
C VAL A 102 6.53 -23.85 1.44
N PRO A 103 7.49 -24.51 2.12
CA PRO A 103 7.39 -25.93 2.40
C PRO A 103 6.12 -26.28 3.21
N ALA A 104 5.49 -27.41 2.88
CA ALA A 104 4.32 -27.89 3.62
C ALA A 104 4.57 -28.05 5.13
N ALA A 105 5.81 -28.38 5.52
CA ALA A 105 6.21 -28.45 6.94
C ALA A 105 6.17 -27.08 7.63
N THR A 106 6.50 -25.99 6.92
CA THR A 106 6.38 -24.62 7.42
C THR A 106 4.91 -24.28 7.64
N TRP A 107 4.04 -24.62 6.68
CA TRP A 107 2.59 -24.42 6.82
C TRP A 107 1.98 -25.15 8.01
N ARG A 108 2.35 -26.42 8.21
CA ARG A 108 1.90 -27.18 9.39
C ARG A 108 2.35 -26.55 10.70
N ARG A 109 3.60 -26.09 10.77
CA ARG A 109 4.16 -25.49 11.99
C ARG A 109 3.51 -24.16 12.34
N VAL A 110 3.23 -23.33 11.33
CA VAL A 110 2.67 -21.99 11.56
C VAL A 110 1.17 -22.01 11.84
N ALA A 111 0.44 -23.05 11.42
CA ALA A 111 -1.02 -23.11 11.52
C ALA A 111 -1.58 -22.87 12.95
N GLY A 112 -0.84 -23.29 13.99
CA GLY A 112 -1.26 -23.04 15.37
C GLY A 112 -1.14 -21.58 15.81
N ALA A 113 -0.15 -20.85 15.29
CA ALA A 113 0.07 -19.44 15.62
C ALA A 113 -0.64 -18.48 14.65
N LEU A 114 -0.75 -18.87 13.38
CA LEU A 114 -1.36 -18.08 12.30
C LEU A 114 -2.36 -18.94 11.51
N PRO A 115 -3.52 -19.26 12.10
CA PRO A 115 -4.51 -20.14 11.47
C PRO A 115 -5.05 -19.58 10.14
N GLY A 116 -5.08 -18.25 9.97
CA GLY A 116 -5.56 -17.61 8.75
C GLY A 116 -4.51 -17.43 7.65
N ALA A 117 -3.22 -17.66 7.93
CA ALA A 117 -2.14 -17.31 7.00
C ALA A 117 -2.23 -18.05 5.65
N ALA A 118 -2.55 -19.34 5.68
CA ALA A 118 -2.62 -20.15 4.46
C ALA A 118 -3.76 -19.71 3.54
N ALA A 119 -4.92 -19.37 4.11
CA ALA A 119 -6.09 -18.92 3.35
C ALA A 119 -5.87 -17.55 2.68
N LEU A 120 -5.06 -16.68 3.29
CA LEU A 120 -4.74 -15.36 2.75
C LEU A 120 -3.62 -15.39 1.70
N ALA A 121 -2.76 -16.39 1.72
CA ALA A 121 -1.53 -16.37 0.94
C ALA A 121 -1.79 -16.33 -0.58
N GLY A 122 -1.38 -15.24 -1.23
CA GLY A 122 -1.53 -15.07 -2.67
C GLY A 122 -2.90 -14.61 -3.13
N THR A 123 -3.84 -14.34 -2.22
CA THR A 123 -5.18 -13.84 -2.57
C THR A 123 -5.14 -12.34 -2.89
N PHE A 124 -6.09 -11.91 -3.72
CA PHE A 124 -6.34 -10.51 -4.03
C PHE A 124 -7.63 -10.10 -3.31
N PRO A 125 -7.67 -8.91 -2.68
CA PRO A 125 -8.93 -8.42 -2.14
C PRO A 125 -9.86 -7.94 -3.25
N ASP A 126 -11.17 -8.03 -3.00
CA ASP A 126 -12.21 -7.65 -3.98
C ASP A 126 -12.30 -6.14 -4.25
N ARG A 127 -11.69 -5.31 -3.38
CA ARG A 127 -11.66 -3.85 -3.45
C ARG A 127 -10.40 -3.29 -2.77
N SER A 128 -10.05 -2.04 -3.06
CA SER A 128 -8.99 -1.34 -2.32
C SER A 128 -9.40 -1.09 -0.86
N GLY A 129 -8.41 -0.95 0.03
CA GLY A 129 -8.60 -0.73 1.46
C GLY A 129 -7.88 -1.76 2.34
N PRO A 130 -8.05 -3.09 2.11
CA PRO A 130 -7.29 -4.12 2.80
C PRO A 130 -5.79 -3.86 2.80
N ASN A 131 -5.21 -3.84 4.00
CA ASN A 131 -3.86 -3.34 4.20
C ASN A 131 -2.98 -4.30 5.03
N CYS A 132 -1.74 -3.88 5.29
CA CYS A 132 -0.76 -4.67 6.02
C CYS A 132 -1.21 -5.03 7.44
N PHE A 133 -1.89 -4.12 8.14
CA PHE A 133 -2.38 -4.35 9.50
C PHE A 133 -3.50 -5.40 9.52
N GLY A 134 -4.52 -5.22 8.69
CA GLY A 134 -5.62 -6.18 8.56
C GLY A 134 -5.13 -7.56 8.15
N THR A 135 -4.10 -7.62 7.31
CA THR A 135 -3.47 -8.89 6.90
C THR A 135 -2.77 -9.61 8.05
N VAL A 136 -2.07 -8.90 8.94
CA VAL A 136 -1.44 -9.50 10.12
C VAL A 136 -2.50 -10.05 11.07
N LEU A 137 -3.54 -9.27 11.36
CA LEU A 137 -4.63 -9.70 12.25
C LEU A 137 -5.41 -10.88 11.65
N GLY A 138 -5.73 -10.83 10.36
CA GLY A 138 -6.42 -11.92 9.68
C GLY A 138 -5.56 -13.20 9.64
N ALA A 139 -4.25 -13.08 9.43
CA ALA A 139 -3.35 -14.23 9.52
C ALA A 139 -3.34 -14.84 10.92
N ALA A 140 -3.41 -14.01 11.96
CA ALA A 140 -3.53 -14.43 13.36
C ALA A 140 -4.95 -14.93 13.75
N GLY A 141 -5.89 -14.99 12.81
CA GLY A 141 -7.24 -15.52 13.03
C GLY A 141 -8.27 -14.52 13.55
N VAL A 142 -8.02 -13.21 13.42
CA VAL A 142 -9.05 -12.20 13.70
C VAL A 142 -10.01 -12.10 12.51
N ASP A 143 -11.26 -12.49 12.74
CA ASP A 143 -12.30 -12.53 11.72
C ASP A 143 -12.55 -11.16 11.06
N GLY A 144 -12.68 -11.17 9.73
CA GLY A 144 -12.94 -9.98 8.92
C GLY A 144 -11.77 -8.98 8.81
N ALA A 145 -10.72 -9.10 9.62
CA ALA A 145 -9.63 -8.12 9.66
C ALA A 145 -8.92 -8.00 8.31
N ALA A 146 -8.68 -9.10 7.61
CA ALA A 146 -8.01 -9.09 6.30
C ALA A 146 -8.79 -8.37 5.20
N GLY A 147 -10.11 -8.21 5.35
CA GLY A 147 -10.99 -7.55 4.36
C GLY A 147 -11.26 -6.06 4.65
N THR A 148 -10.68 -5.51 5.72
CA THR A 148 -10.94 -4.13 6.15
C THR A 148 -9.71 -3.25 6.02
N TRP A 149 -9.95 -1.95 5.84
CA TRP A 149 -8.92 -0.95 6.05
C TRP A 149 -8.74 -0.72 7.55
N LEU A 150 -7.90 -1.55 8.16
CA LEU A 150 -7.60 -1.45 9.58
C LEU A 150 -6.74 -0.21 9.86
N GLN A 151 -7.20 0.64 10.80
CA GLN A 151 -6.47 1.83 11.23
C GLN A 151 -5.32 1.48 12.19
N ARG A 152 -4.47 2.46 12.51
CA ARG A 152 -3.29 2.25 13.37
C ARG A 152 -3.69 1.90 14.80
N GLU A 153 -4.65 2.62 15.36
CA GLU A 153 -5.03 2.53 16.76
C GLU A 153 -5.58 1.12 17.11
N PRO A 154 -6.48 0.51 16.32
CA PRO A 154 -6.87 -0.89 16.51
C PRO A 154 -5.71 -1.89 16.37
N PHE A 155 -4.78 -1.65 15.43
CA PHE A 155 -3.61 -2.51 15.25
C PHE A 155 -2.66 -2.44 16.46
N GLU A 156 -2.39 -1.26 16.98
CA GLU A 156 -1.54 -1.04 18.16
C GLU A 156 -2.16 -1.66 19.42
N ALA A 157 -3.49 -1.53 19.59
CA ALA A 157 -4.21 -2.16 20.68
C ALA A 157 -4.08 -3.70 20.62
N TRP A 158 -4.31 -4.28 19.44
CA TRP A 158 -4.12 -5.72 19.21
C TRP A 158 -2.66 -6.14 19.46
N LEU A 159 -1.68 -5.35 19.00
CA LEU A 159 -0.26 -5.64 19.17
C LEU A 159 0.10 -5.68 20.67
N ALA A 160 -0.36 -4.71 21.46
CA ALA A 160 -0.12 -4.66 22.89
C ALA A 160 -0.78 -5.84 23.63
N GLU A 161 -2.00 -6.23 23.25
CA GLU A 161 -2.78 -7.30 23.87
C GLU A 161 -2.31 -8.71 23.49
N ARG A 162 -1.85 -8.91 22.26
CA ARG A 162 -1.56 -10.25 21.71
C ARG A 162 -0.09 -10.57 21.54
N THR A 163 0.81 -9.60 21.76
CA THR A 163 2.24 -9.80 21.56
C THR A 163 3.10 -9.28 22.70
N VAL A 164 4.34 -9.78 22.75
CA VAL A 164 5.40 -9.27 23.61
C VAL A 164 6.60 -8.84 22.75
N PRO A 165 7.38 -7.81 23.16
CA PRO A 165 8.58 -7.42 22.44
C PRO A 165 9.57 -8.58 22.25
N GLY A 166 10.20 -8.65 21.07
CA GLY A 166 11.20 -9.66 20.73
C GLY A 166 10.75 -10.61 19.60
N GLY A 167 11.37 -11.78 19.53
CA GLY A 167 11.21 -12.72 18.43
C GLY A 167 12.27 -12.55 17.33
N ARG A 168 12.41 -13.58 16.51
CA ARG A 168 13.39 -13.66 15.41
C ARG A 168 12.70 -13.78 14.07
N ASP A 169 13.43 -13.44 13.03
CA ASP A 169 12.95 -13.46 11.65
C ASP A 169 12.57 -14.88 11.17
N ASP A 170 13.15 -15.91 11.79
CA ASP A 170 12.88 -17.31 11.47
C ASP A 170 11.87 -17.99 12.41
N ASP A 171 11.42 -17.30 13.46
CA ASP A 171 10.38 -17.81 14.34
C ASP A 171 9.04 -17.74 13.60
N ALA A 172 8.15 -18.72 13.76
CA ALA A 172 6.79 -18.64 13.26
C ALA A 172 5.97 -17.66 14.12
N GLY A 173 5.21 -16.75 13.50
CA GLY A 173 4.37 -15.80 14.22
C GLY A 173 5.10 -14.58 14.80
N CYS A 174 6.35 -14.31 14.38
CA CYS A 174 7.01 -13.05 14.71
C CYS A 174 6.38 -11.92 13.88
N VAL A 175 5.81 -10.92 14.57
CA VAL A 175 5.25 -9.73 13.96
C VAL A 175 6.37 -8.72 13.75
N LEU A 176 6.59 -8.37 12.49
CA LEU A 176 7.54 -7.35 12.05
C LEU A 176 6.78 -6.03 11.91
N VAL A 177 7.18 -5.03 12.68
CA VAL A 177 6.49 -3.73 12.75
C VAL A 177 7.46 -2.63 12.40
N TRP A 178 7.15 -1.85 11.36
CA TRP A 178 7.97 -0.71 10.97
C TRP A 178 7.35 0.58 11.50
N ARG A 179 8.13 1.34 12.25
CA ARG A 179 7.74 2.61 12.84
C ARG A 179 8.47 3.78 12.17
N GLY A 180 7.77 4.90 12.02
CA GLY A 180 8.34 6.16 11.55
C GLY A 180 9.20 6.85 12.62
N PRO A 181 9.83 7.98 12.28
CA PRO A 181 10.55 8.83 13.25
C PRO A 181 9.67 9.34 14.39
N ASP A 182 8.37 9.51 14.13
CA ASP A 182 7.32 9.85 15.10
C ASP A 182 6.93 8.69 16.02
N GLY A 183 7.53 7.51 15.84
CA GLY A 183 7.22 6.30 16.59
C GLY A 183 5.92 5.59 16.14
N LEU A 184 5.17 6.17 15.20
CA LEU A 184 3.89 5.60 14.75
C LEU A 184 4.12 4.43 13.81
N VAL A 185 3.29 3.39 13.91
CA VAL A 185 3.34 2.26 12.99
C VAL A 185 2.96 2.69 11.57
N GLN A 186 3.78 2.28 10.60
CA GLN A 186 3.60 2.60 9.19
C GLN A 186 3.48 1.37 8.29
N HIS A 187 3.98 0.21 8.72
CA HIS A 187 3.85 -1.04 7.99
C HIS A 187 3.98 -2.23 8.95
N ALA A 188 3.36 -3.36 8.58
CA ALA A 188 3.47 -4.60 9.34
C ALA A 188 3.56 -5.84 8.43
N ALA A 189 4.18 -6.89 8.95
CA ALA A 189 4.23 -8.22 8.36
C ALA A 189 4.27 -9.27 9.48
N VAL A 190 4.03 -10.53 9.13
CA VAL A 190 4.17 -11.63 10.08
C VAL A 190 4.97 -12.78 9.46
N THR A 191 5.87 -13.38 10.24
CA THR A 191 6.72 -14.47 9.75
C THR A 191 5.99 -15.81 9.81
N LEU A 192 6.25 -16.67 8.83
CA LEU A 192 5.76 -18.05 8.81
C LEU A 192 6.78 -19.04 9.37
N GLY A 193 7.98 -18.56 9.68
CA GLY A 193 9.15 -19.34 10.03
C GLY A 193 9.96 -19.81 8.81
N GLY A 194 11.21 -20.21 9.03
CA GLY A 194 12.11 -20.66 7.96
C GLY A 194 12.40 -19.57 6.91
N GLY A 195 12.51 -18.32 7.34
CA GLY A 195 12.84 -17.18 6.50
C GLY A 195 11.71 -16.68 5.60
N TRP A 196 10.44 -17.02 5.86
CA TRP A 196 9.28 -16.56 5.10
C TRP A 196 8.45 -15.53 5.89
N ALA A 197 7.93 -14.52 5.20
CA ALA A 197 7.03 -13.51 5.77
C ALA A 197 5.82 -13.27 4.87
N LEU A 198 4.67 -13.05 5.50
CA LEU A 198 3.40 -12.71 4.89
C LEU A 198 3.07 -11.24 5.19
N HIS A 199 2.70 -10.49 4.15
CA HIS A 199 2.24 -9.11 4.28
C HIS A 199 1.40 -8.69 3.08
N LYS A 200 0.63 -7.63 3.24
CA LYS A 200 0.01 -6.91 2.12
C LYS A 200 0.84 -5.65 1.84
N PRO A 201 1.46 -5.52 0.66
CA PRO A 201 2.42 -4.44 0.39
C PRO A 201 1.79 -3.08 0.10
N SER A 202 0.50 -3.04 -0.22
CA SER A 202 -0.24 -1.82 -0.58
C SER A 202 -1.72 -1.97 -0.22
N GLN A 203 -2.47 -0.88 -0.24
CA GLN A 203 -3.92 -0.91 0.01
C GLN A 203 -4.72 -1.30 -1.25
N GLY A 204 -4.05 -1.37 -2.41
CA GLY A 204 -4.66 -1.64 -3.70
C GLY A 204 -5.18 -3.06 -3.90
N TRP A 205 -6.37 -3.21 -4.47
CA TRP A 205 -6.95 -4.53 -4.85
C TRP A 205 -6.05 -5.34 -5.79
N MET A 206 -5.33 -4.66 -6.69
CA MET A 206 -4.42 -5.24 -7.67
C MET A 206 -3.12 -5.82 -7.07
N SER A 207 -2.91 -5.66 -5.76
CA SER A 207 -1.75 -6.23 -5.07
C SER A 207 -2.20 -7.37 -4.16
N PRO A 208 -1.66 -8.59 -4.31
CA PRO A 208 -2.08 -9.70 -3.49
C PRO A 208 -1.53 -9.57 -2.06
N VAL A 209 -2.06 -10.36 -1.14
CA VAL A 209 -1.33 -10.72 0.09
C VAL A 209 -0.11 -11.56 -0.33
N LYS A 210 1.08 -11.01 -0.10
CA LYS A 210 2.33 -11.58 -0.55
C LYS A 210 2.99 -12.41 0.53
N ILE A 211 3.53 -13.54 0.10
CA ILE A 211 4.60 -14.22 0.81
C ILE A 211 5.92 -13.92 0.11
N LEU A 212 6.90 -13.47 0.88
CA LEU A 212 8.26 -13.22 0.42
C LEU A 212 9.25 -13.85 1.40
N ARG A 213 10.52 -13.93 0.99
CA ARG A 213 11.59 -14.15 1.96
C ARG A 213 11.66 -12.94 2.90
N VAL A 214 11.99 -13.15 4.17
CA VAL A 214 12.06 -12.08 5.17
C VAL A 214 12.97 -10.91 4.74
N PRO A 215 14.16 -11.13 4.14
CA PRO A 215 14.98 -10.04 3.60
C PRO A 215 14.26 -9.21 2.53
N ASP A 216 13.49 -9.85 1.64
CA ASP A 216 12.72 -9.17 0.60
C ASP A 216 11.54 -8.39 1.19
N ALA A 217 10.83 -8.95 2.17
CA ALA A 217 9.77 -8.24 2.89
C ALA A 217 10.32 -6.98 3.58
N LYS A 218 11.48 -7.08 4.24
CA LYS A 218 12.16 -5.93 4.86
C LYS A 218 12.59 -4.88 3.86
N LEU A 219 13.14 -5.31 2.72
CA LEU A 219 13.52 -4.40 1.65
C LEU A 219 12.30 -3.67 1.09
N SER A 220 11.17 -4.37 0.90
CA SER A 220 9.92 -3.78 0.41
C SER A 220 9.32 -2.72 1.33
N ALA A 221 9.58 -2.83 2.64
CA ALA A 221 9.07 -1.91 3.65
C ALA A 221 10.04 -0.77 3.98
N ARG A 222 11.23 -0.74 3.37
CA ARG A 222 12.30 0.22 3.70
C ARG A 222 11.91 1.62 3.25
N ALA A 223 11.98 2.56 4.18
CA ALA A 223 11.83 4.00 3.94
C ALA A 223 12.82 4.76 4.83
N ALA A 224 13.17 6.00 4.47
CA ALA A 224 14.07 6.83 5.27
C ALA A 224 13.49 7.07 6.68
N GLY A 225 14.32 6.96 7.72
CA GLY A 225 13.90 7.15 9.12
C GLY A 225 13.06 6.02 9.72
N ARG A 226 12.62 5.04 8.92
CA ARG A 226 11.78 3.93 9.37
C ARG A 226 12.61 2.86 10.09
N ARG A 227 12.18 2.45 11.28
CA ARG A 227 12.85 1.43 12.11
C ARG A 227 12.00 0.17 12.23
N LEU A 228 12.65 -0.99 12.19
CA LEU A 228 12.01 -2.30 12.37
C LEU A 228 12.03 -2.70 13.85
N HIS A 229 10.85 -3.05 14.36
CA HIS A 229 10.60 -3.63 15.66
C HIS A 229 10.05 -5.05 15.49
N ARG A 230 10.29 -5.92 16.46
CA ARG A 230 9.84 -7.31 16.45
C ARG A 230 9.02 -7.60 17.67
N TYR A 231 7.95 -8.36 17.46
CA TYR A 231 7.08 -8.83 18.52
C TYR A 231 6.77 -10.30 18.30
N ARG A 232 6.65 -11.06 19.39
CA ARG A 232 6.26 -12.46 19.39
C ARG A 232 4.82 -12.58 19.87
N LEU A 233 4.00 -13.37 19.18
CA LEU A 233 2.66 -13.70 19.64
C LEU A 233 2.71 -14.42 21.01
N ARG A 234 1.74 -14.12 21.87
CA ARG A 234 1.57 -14.76 23.18
C ARG A 234 1.12 -16.21 23.05
#